data_AF-A0AA97AJK0-F1
#
_entry.id   AF-A0AA97AJK0-F1
#
_cell.length_a   1.000
_cell.length_b   1.000
_cell.length_c   1.000
_cell.angle_alpha   90.00
_cell.angle_beta   90.00
_cell.angle_gamma   90.00
#
_symmetry.space_group_name_H-M   'P 1'
#
loop_
_entity.id
_entity.type
_entity.pdbx_description
1 polymer ?
#
loop_
_entity_poly.entity_id
_entity_poly.type
_entity_poly.pdbx_seq_one_letter_code
_entity_poly.pdbx_strand_id
1 'polypeptide(L)'
;MNHYELIWNFLREFFDHEHYVIAVERARKAISTETMYQQNWFKVMTTIQSRSLLPDQPLKLVHEAANKILDDNTDDEAYVWLDKMVYNVERTDGKIEEY
;
A
#
# COMPACT_ATOMS: atom_id res chain seq x y z
N MET A 1 13.09 -10.91 -5.85
CA MET A 1 12.03 -9.93 -6.03
C MET A 1 12.48 -8.63 -5.39
N ASN A 2 12.51 -7.54 -6.18
CA ASN A 2 12.87 -6.21 -5.69
C ASN A 2 11.78 -5.72 -4.71
N HIS A 3 12.13 -4.94 -3.70
CA HIS A 3 11.15 -4.36 -2.76
C HIS A 3 10.12 -3.50 -3.48
N TYR A 4 10.53 -2.74 -4.50
CA TYR A 4 9.62 -1.96 -5.35
C TYR A 4 8.59 -2.87 -6.05
N GLU A 5 9.05 -3.96 -6.69
CA GLU A 5 8.15 -4.92 -7.37
C GLU A 5 7.18 -5.58 -6.40
N LEU A 6 7.64 -5.85 -5.17
CA LEU A 6 6.79 -6.43 -4.14
C LEU A 6 5.64 -5.48 -3.76
N ILE A 7 5.94 -4.19 -3.54
CA ILE A 7 4.91 -3.18 -3.25
C ILE A 7 3.99 -3.01 -4.47
N TRP A 8 4.57 -2.92 -5.67
CA TRP A 8 3.81 -2.83 -6.91
C TRP A 8 2.78 -3.94 -7.04
N ASN A 9 3.21 -5.20 -6.87
CA ASN A 9 2.31 -6.34 -6.98
C ASN A 9 1.24 -6.34 -5.88
N PHE A 10 1.60 -5.94 -4.66
CA PHE A 10 0.64 -5.82 -3.57
C PHE A 10 -0.44 -4.76 -3.86
N LEU A 11 -0.03 -3.57 -4.33
CA LEU A 11 -0.95 -2.51 -4.69
C LEU A 11 -1.84 -2.91 -5.87
N ARG A 12 -1.27 -3.58 -6.88
CA ARG A 12 -2.05 -4.06 -8.02
C ARG A 12 -3.07 -5.12 -7.66
N GLU A 13 -2.75 -6.01 -6.73
CA GLU A 13 -3.64 -7.09 -6.32
C GLU A 13 -4.85 -6.57 -5.54
N PHE A 14 -4.66 -5.58 -4.68
CA PHE A 14 -5.68 -5.16 -3.72
C PHE A 14 -6.30 -3.79 -4.01
N PHE A 15 -5.55 -2.83 -4.56
CA PHE A 15 -5.95 -1.42 -4.62
C PHE A 15 -6.26 -0.93 -6.05
N ASP A 16 -5.76 -1.60 -7.08
CA ASP A 16 -6.00 -1.28 -8.49
C ASP A 16 -7.50 -1.33 -8.83
N HIS A 17 -8.07 -0.17 -9.18
CA HIS A 17 -9.51 0.01 -9.48
C HIS A 17 -10.48 -0.41 -8.36
N GLU A 18 -10.00 -0.71 -7.16
CA GLU A 18 -10.81 -1.18 -6.04
C GLU A 18 -11.21 -0.01 -5.12
N HIS A 19 -12.39 -0.11 -4.50
CA HIS A 19 -12.79 0.84 -3.46
C HIS A 19 -11.87 0.70 -2.24
N TYR A 20 -11.34 1.81 -1.73
CA TYR A 20 -10.27 1.79 -0.72
C TYR A 20 -10.60 0.95 0.52
N VAL A 21 -11.82 1.09 1.05
CA VAL A 21 -12.29 0.31 2.21
C VAL A 21 -12.25 -1.20 1.92
N ILE A 22 -12.73 -1.60 0.74
CA ILE A 22 -12.77 -3.01 0.31
C ILE A 22 -11.35 -3.54 0.11
N ALA A 23 -10.48 -2.74 -0.51
CA ALA A 23 -9.07 -3.07 -0.72
C ALA A 23 -8.36 -3.39 0.59
N VAL A 24 -8.52 -2.52 1.60
CA VAL A 24 -7.92 -2.71 2.94
C VAL A 24 -8.47 -3.97 3.61
N GLU A 25 -9.77 -4.21 3.58
CA GLU A 25 -10.38 -5.42 4.17
C GLU A 25 -9.85 -6.70 3.51
N ARG A 26 -9.76 -6.73 2.18
CA ARG A 26 -9.21 -7.85 1.42
C ARG A 26 -7.74 -8.07 1.73
N ALA A 27 -6.95 -7.00 1.79
CA ALA A 27 -5.52 -7.06 2.14
C ALA A 27 -5.33 -7.62 3.56
N ARG A 28 -6.06 -7.09 4.56
CA ARG A 28 -6.05 -7.59 5.94
C ARG A 28 -6.37 -9.08 6.00
N LYS A 29 -7.42 -9.50 5.30
CA LYS A 29 -7.82 -10.91 5.24
C LYS A 29 -6.69 -11.77 4.66
N ALA A 30 -6.15 -11.42 3.49
CA ALA A 30 -5.07 -12.17 2.85
C ALA A 30 -3.83 -12.28 3.76
N ILE A 31 -3.42 -11.17 4.38
CA ILE A 31 -2.30 -11.14 5.34
C ILE A 31 -2.55 -12.07 6.53
N SER A 32 -3.79 -12.14 7.03
CA SER A 32 -4.14 -12.97 8.19
C SER A 32 -4.27 -14.47 7.89
N THR A 33 -4.62 -14.83 6.64
CA THR A 33 -4.92 -16.22 6.27
C THR A 33 -3.82 -16.91 5.48
N GLU A 34 -2.89 -16.16 4.88
CA GLU A 34 -1.91 -16.71 3.95
C GLU A 34 -0.48 -16.33 4.34
N THR A 35 0.34 -17.34 4.66
CA THR A 35 1.73 -17.16 5.13
C THR A 35 2.58 -16.32 4.16
N MET A 36 2.36 -16.46 2.85
CA MET A 36 3.09 -15.69 1.84
C MET A 36 2.80 -14.19 1.95
N TYR A 37 1.53 -13.80 2.07
CA TYR A 37 1.16 -12.39 2.22
C TYR A 37 1.65 -11.83 3.55
N GLN A 38 1.59 -12.60 4.64
CA GLN A 38 2.14 -12.18 5.94
C GLN A 38 3.63 -11.81 5.86
N GLN A 39 4.45 -12.67 5.25
CA GLN A 39 5.90 -12.43 5.12
C GLN A 39 6.22 -11.27 4.17
N ASN A 40 5.47 -11.17 3.07
CA ASN A 40 5.64 -10.09 2.09
C ASN A 40 5.20 -8.74 2.67
N TRP A 41 4.12 -8.73 3.45
CA TRP A 41 3.57 -7.52 4.04
C TRP A 41 4.56 -6.83 4.97
N PHE A 42 5.27 -7.58 5.82
CA PHE A 42 6.31 -7.01 6.68
C PHE A 42 7.38 -6.24 5.87
N LYS A 43 7.76 -6.75 4.69
CA LYS A 43 8.72 -6.09 3.80
C LYS A 43 8.13 -4.86 3.11
N VAL A 44 6.87 -4.95 2.66
CA VAL A 44 6.12 -3.82 2.07
C VAL A 44 6.07 -2.66 3.06
N MET A 45 5.55 -2.93 4.26
CA MET A 45 5.43 -1.94 5.34
C MET A 45 6.79 -1.30 5.67
N THR A 46 7.82 -2.11 5.92
CA THR A 46 9.15 -1.61 6.29
C THR A 46 9.76 -0.74 5.20
N THR A 47 9.58 -1.11 3.93
CA THR A 47 10.11 -0.33 2.78
C THR A 47 9.44 1.04 2.68
N ILE A 48 8.11 1.10 2.84
CA ILE A 48 7.35 2.36 2.80
C ILE A 48 7.74 3.27 3.98
N GLN A 49 7.77 2.73 5.20
CA GLN A 49 8.04 3.48 6.42
C GLN A 49 9.49 3.96 6.52
N SER A 50 10.45 3.18 6.00
CA SER A 50 11.86 3.58 5.95
C SER A 50 12.18 4.59 4.85
N ARG A 51 11.19 4.96 4.03
CA ARG A 51 11.35 5.87 2.89
C ARG A 51 12.47 5.44 1.94
N SER A 52 12.64 4.12 1.76
CA SER A 52 13.78 3.57 1.00
C SER A 52 13.54 3.47 -0.51
N LEU A 53 12.40 3.99 -1.01
CA LEU A 53 12.12 4.03 -2.44
C LEU A 53 12.97 5.12 -3.10
N LEU A 54 13.34 4.89 -4.36
CA LEU A 54 14.04 5.90 -5.15
C LEU A 54 13.07 7.05 -5.50
N PRO A 55 13.60 8.24 -5.86
CA PRO A 55 12.77 9.32 -6.39
C PRO A 55 11.84 8.84 -7.51
N ASP A 56 10.65 9.42 -7.57
CA ASP A 56 9.52 9.14 -8.47
C ASP A 56 8.84 7.77 -8.27
N GLN A 57 9.44 6.84 -7.52
CA GLN A 57 8.84 5.53 -7.26
C GLN A 57 7.58 5.59 -6.39
N PRO A 58 7.51 6.36 -5.30
CA PRO A 58 6.29 6.50 -4.52
C PRO A 58 5.12 6.98 -5.38
N LEU A 59 5.31 8.07 -6.13
CA LEU A 59 4.30 8.61 -7.02
C LEU A 59 3.84 7.58 -8.06
N LYS A 60 4.80 6.88 -8.67
CA LYS A 60 4.53 5.83 -9.65
C LYS A 60 3.72 4.66 -9.05
N LEU A 61 4.03 4.24 -7.83
CA LEU A 61 3.28 3.18 -7.14
C LEU A 61 1.82 3.58 -6.93
N VAL A 62 1.57 4.80 -6.47
CA VAL A 62 0.20 5.25 -6.18
C VAL A 62 -0.61 5.47 -7.46
N HIS A 63 -0.02 6.11 -8.47
CA HIS A 63 -0.69 6.39 -9.73
C HIS A 63 -0.86 5.16 -10.62
N GLU A 64 0.18 4.34 -10.78
CA GLU A 64 0.16 3.28 -11.78
C GLU A 64 -0.17 1.90 -11.20
N ALA A 65 0.18 1.65 -9.93
CA ALA A 65 -0.09 0.35 -9.30
C ALA A 65 -1.41 0.35 -8.54
N ALA A 66 -1.68 1.39 -7.74
CA ALA A 66 -2.94 1.51 -7.00
C ALA A 66 -4.05 2.24 -7.79
N ASN A 67 -3.70 2.85 -8.92
CA ASN A 67 -4.60 3.66 -9.75
C ASN A 67 -5.38 4.70 -8.94
N LYS A 68 -4.66 5.45 -8.10
CA LYS A 68 -5.23 6.52 -7.27
C LYS A 68 -4.83 7.88 -7.79
N ILE A 69 -5.81 8.80 -7.75
CA ILE A 69 -5.61 10.22 -8.00
C ILE A 69 -5.21 10.84 -6.67
N LEU A 70 -4.12 11.59 -6.68
CA LEU A 70 -3.63 12.34 -5.54
C LEU A 70 -4.06 13.81 -5.64
N ASP A 71 -4.10 14.49 -4.49
CA ASP A 71 -4.34 15.93 -4.44
C ASP A 71 -3.18 16.71 -5.09
N ASP A 72 -1.95 16.24 -4.89
CA ASP A 72 -0.74 16.74 -5.52
C ASP A 72 0.08 15.59 -6.11
N ASN A 73 0.59 15.78 -7.33
CA ASN A 73 1.37 14.77 -8.05
C ASN A 73 2.85 14.78 -7.59
N THR A 74 3.09 14.50 -6.32
CA THR A 74 4.42 14.51 -5.69
C THR A 74 4.70 13.22 -4.93
N ASP A 75 5.98 12.89 -4.75
CA ASP A 75 6.39 11.75 -3.92
C ASP A 75 5.97 11.90 -2.45
N ASP A 76 5.97 13.13 -1.94
CA ASP A 76 5.55 13.42 -0.56
C ASP A 76 4.07 13.09 -0.37
N GLU A 77 3.20 13.54 -1.29
CA GLU A 77 1.77 13.21 -1.24
C GLU A 77 1.52 11.71 -1.45
N ALA A 78 2.28 11.08 -2.35
CA ALA A 78 2.22 9.64 -2.53
C ALA A 78 2.60 8.88 -1.25
N TYR A 79 3.58 9.37 -0.49
CA TYR A 79 3.93 8.80 0.81
C TYR A 79 2.86 9.01 1.87
N VAL A 80 2.14 10.15 1.86
CA VAL A 80 0.97 10.35 2.73
C VAL A 80 -0.08 9.27 2.46
N TRP A 81 -0.38 9.01 1.19
CA TRP A 81 -1.29 7.94 0.80
C TRP A 81 -0.80 6.55 1.24
N LEU A 82 0.47 6.22 0.94
CA LEU A 82 1.07 4.92 1.27
C LEU A 82 1.11 4.68 2.78
N ASP A 83 1.40 5.71 3.58
CA ASP A 83 1.37 5.62 5.04
C ASP A 83 -0.04 5.39 5.56
N LYS A 84 -1.02 6.11 5.01
CA LYS A 84 -2.43 5.93 5.36
C LYS A 84 -2.90 4.52 5.03
N MET A 85 -2.45 3.96 3.91
CA MET A 85 -2.69 2.57 3.52
C MET A 85 -2.07 1.60 4.51
N VAL A 86 -0.78 1.75 4.83
CA VAL A 86 -0.09 0.91 5.82
C VAL A 86 -0.79 0.97 7.17
N TYR A 87 -1.12 2.17 7.64
CA TYR A 87 -1.82 2.39 8.89
C TYR A 87 -3.17 1.66 8.91
N ASN A 88 -3.97 1.82 7.87
CA ASN A 88 -5.26 1.15 7.78
C ASN A 88 -5.10 -0.37 7.70
N VAL A 89 -4.13 -0.92 6.98
CA VAL A 89 -3.93 -2.36 6.93
C VAL A 89 -3.49 -2.91 8.31
N GLU A 90 -2.62 -2.22 9.04
CA GLU A 90 -2.09 -2.66 10.34
C GLU A 90 -3.09 -2.52 11.52
N ARG A 91 -4.08 -1.64 11.40
CA ARG A 91 -5.06 -1.43 12.48
C ARG A 91 -5.88 -2.69 12.77
N THR A 92 -6.01 -2.99 14.06
CA THR A 92 -6.75 -4.16 14.57
C THR A 92 -8.12 -3.82 15.13
N ASP A 93 -8.49 -2.55 15.22
CA ASP A 93 -9.76 -2.09 15.80
C ASP A 93 -10.94 -2.13 14.81
N GLY A 94 -10.73 -2.72 13.63
CA GLY A 94 -11.73 -2.90 12.58
C GLY A 94 -12.13 -1.61 11.84
N LYS A 95 -11.64 -0.45 12.27
CA LYS A 95 -11.91 0.82 11.60
C LYS A 95 -10.99 0.98 10.39
N ILE A 96 -11.47 1.72 9.39
CA ILE A 96 -10.64 2.22 8.31
C ILE A 96 -10.97 3.69 8.13
N GLU A 97 -9.93 4.50 8.11
CA GLU A 97 -10.03 5.93 7.88
C GLU A 97 -9.83 6.19 6.40
N GLU A 98 -10.74 6.95 5.82
CA GLU A 98 -10.64 7.40 4.44
C GLU A 98 -9.39 8.26 4.25
N TYR A 99 -8.86 8.20 3.03
CA TYR A 99 -7.82 9.08 2.52
C TYR A 99 -8.50 10.25 1.81
#